data_AF-A0A377UVD8-F1
#
_entry.id   AF-A0A377UVD8-F1
#
_cell.length_a   1.000
_cell.length_b   1.000
_cell.length_c   1.000
_cell.angle_alpha   90.00
_cell.angle_beta   90.00
_cell.angle_gamma   90.00
#
_symmetry.space_group_name_H-M   'P 1'
#
loop_
_entity.id
_entity.type
_entity.pdbx_description
1 polymer ?
#
loop_
_entity_poly.entity_id
_entity_poly.type
_entity_poly.pdbx_seq_one_letter_code
_entity_poly.pdbx_strand_id
1 'polypeptide(L)'
;MKARGTTLGADNGIGMASALAVLADDSVAHGPLEVLLTMTEEAGMDGAFGLQANWLQADILINTDSEEEGEIYMGCAGRIDFTSNLALTREAIPAGFQSFKVTLKGLKGGHSGGDIHLGLGNANKLLSRFLAGHADELDLRLVDFNAARCATPSRVKLTLLSPSPRDKADALKRW
;
A
#
# COMPACT_ATOMS: atom_id res chain seq x y z
N MET A 1 2.39 2.64 -23.63
CA MET A 1 3.86 2.52 -23.45
C MET A 1 4.16 1.79 -22.15
N LYS A 2 5.34 1.16 -21.99
CA LYS A 2 5.82 0.60 -20.71
C LYS A 2 7.34 0.73 -20.61
N ALA A 3 7.87 0.96 -19.42
CA ALA A 3 9.30 0.92 -19.15
C ALA A 3 9.80 -0.53 -19.02
N ARG A 4 11.11 -0.73 -19.25
CA ARG A 4 11.73 -2.05 -19.15
C ARG A 4 12.20 -2.31 -17.72
N GLY A 5 11.49 -3.18 -17.01
CA GLY A 5 11.91 -3.67 -15.69
C GLY A 5 11.80 -2.66 -14.54
N THR A 6 11.10 -1.54 -14.74
CA THR A 6 10.87 -0.49 -13.74
C THR A 6 9.55 0.24 -14.00
N THR A 7 9.14 1.11 -13.08
CA THR A 7 8.01 2.04 -13.27
C THR A 7 8.26 2.98 -14.44
N LEU A 8 7.21 3.34 -15.16
CA LEU A 8 7.31 4.20 -16.35
C LEU A 8 7.49 5.69 -15.98
N GLY A 9 6.96 6.11 -14.82
CA GLY A 9 6.86 7.53 -14.46
C GLY A 9 5.86 8.29 -15.32
N ALA A 10 4.84 7.60 -15.85
CA ALA A 10 3.75 8.25 -16.58
C ALA A 10 2.88 9.10 -15.64
N ASP A 11 2.72 8.64 -14.40
CA ASP A 11 2.20 9.39 -13.28
C ASP A 11 3.36 10.15 -12.60
N ASN A 12 3.43 11.49 -12.62
CA ASN A 12 2.67 12.44 -13.45
C ASN A 12 3.50 12.98 -14.64
N GLY A 13 4.40 12.16 -15.18
CA GLY A 13 5.26 12.56 -16.29
C GLY A 13 4.50 12.95 -17.55
N ILE A 14 3.34 12.36 -17.82
CA ILE A 14 2.50 12.70 -18.98
C ILE A 14 1.84 14.07 -18.81
N GLY A 15 1.25 14.35 -17.63
CA GLY A 15 0.67 15.65 -17.33
C GLY A 15 1.70 16.78 -17.27
N MET A 16 2.89 16.49 -16.72
CA MET A 16 4.01 17.43 -16.78
C MET A 16 4.44 17.71 -18.24
N ALA A 17 4.57 16.68 -19.07
CA ALA A 17 4.96 16.84 -20.47
C ALA A 17 3.93 17.64 -21.28
N SER A 18 2.63 17.44 -21.03
CA SER A 18 1.58 18.19 -21.72
C SER A 18 1.58 19.67 -21.33
N ALA A 19 1.77 20.00 -20.06
CA ALA A 19 1.89 21.39 -19.59
C ALA A 19 3.09 22.10 -20.25
N LEU A 20 4.24 21.42 -20.32
CA LEU A 20 5.44 21.96 -20.98
C LEU A 20 5.25 22.09 -22.50
N ALA A 21 4.50 21.18 -23.13
CA ALA A 21 4.21 21.27 -24.56
C ALA A 21 3.35 22.51 -24.88
N VAL A 22 2.34 22.80 -24.08
CA VAL A 22 1.53 24.03 -24.23
C VAL A 22 2.38 25.28 -24.05
N LEU A 23 3.31 25.29 -23.09
CA LEU A 23 4.22 26.42 -22.90
C LEU A 23 5.19 26.65 -24.07
N ALA A 24 5.53 25.59 -24.81
CA ALA A 24 6.49 25.65 -25.92
C ALA A 24 5.84 25.89 -27.29
N ASP A 25 4.52 25.73 -27.41
CA ASP A 25 3.79 25.82 -28.68
C ASP A 25 2.98 27.11 -28.78
N ASP A 26 3.53 28.09 -29.51
CA ASP A 26 2.89 29.39 -29.77
C ASP A 26 1.58 29.30 -30.57
N SER A 27 1.24 28.13 -31.15
CA SER A 27 0.00 27.95 -31.91
C SER A 27 -1.21 27.63 -31.03
N VAL A 28 -0.99 27.27 -29.76
CA VAL A 28 -2.06 26.93 -28.82
C VAL A 28 -2.70 28.21 -28.29
N ALA A 29 -4.01 28.35 -28.48
CA ALA A 29 -4.73 29.49 -27.92
C ALA A 29 -4.95 29.30 -26.42
N HIS A 30 -4.39 30.21 -25.61
CA HIS A 30 -4.59 30.22 -24.16
C HIS A 30 -4.56 31.66 -23.60
N GLY A 31 -5.12 31.84 -22.40
CA GLY A 31 -4.95 33.07 -21.61
C GLY A 31 -3.59 33.11 -20.92
N PRO A 32 -3.39 33.99 -19.91
CA PRO A 32 -2.22 33.91 -19.03
C PRO A 32 -2.14 32.51 -18.42
N LEU A 33 -0.95 31.89 -18.50
CA LEU A 33 -0.74 30.51 -18.06
C LEU A 33 0.39 30.47 -17.02
N GLU A 34 0.14 29.74 -15.93
CA GLU A 34 1.14 29.39 -14.93
C GLU A 34 1.24 27.87 -14.86
N VAL A 35 2.46 27.33 -14.76
CA VAL A 35 2.70 25.89 -14.59
C VAL A 35 3.39 25.66 -13.25
N LEU A 36 2.71 24.93 -12.36
CA LEU A 36 3.22 24.51 -11.07
C LEU A 36 3.64 23.05 -11.11
N LEU A 37 4.93 22.78 -10.94
CA LEU A 37 5.46 21.42 -10.76
C LEU A 37 5.86 21.24 -9.29
N THR A 38 5.15 20.36 -8.58
CA THR A 38 5.35 20.15 -7.15
C THR A 38 6.41 19.08 -6.88
N MET A 39 7.09 19.22 -5.74
CA MET A 39 8.08 18.26 -5.28
C MET A 39 7.46 17.19 -4.40
N THR A 40 7.95 15.95 -4.55
CA THR A 40 7.77 14.85 -3.58
C THR A 40 6.31 14.47 -3.30
N GLU A 41 5.44 14.43 -4.33
CA GLU A 41 4.07 13.92 -4.19
C GLU A 41 4.09 12.49 -3.58
N GLU A 42 4.85 11.60 -4.22
CA GLU A 42 4.96 10.16 -3.95
C GLU A 42 5.47 9.78 -2.55
N ALA A 43 6.07 10.72 -1.81
CA ALA A 43 6.71 10.45 -0.52
C ALA A 43 6.31 11.42 0.60
N GLY A 44 5.24 12.19 0.43
CA GLY A 44 4.71 13.04 1.51
C GLY A 44 4.06 14.36 1.09
N MET A 45 4.04 14.67 -0.20
CA MET A 45 3.49 15.91 -0.77
C MET A 45 4.16 17.19 -0.23
N ASP A 46 5.45 17.12 0.14
CA ASP A 46 6.18 18.24 0.75
C ASP A 46 6.08 19.53 -0.07
N GLY A 47 6.16 19.44 -1.40
CA GLY A 47 6.04 20.59 -2.29
C GLY A 47 4.65 21.22 -2.30
N ALA A 48 3.59 20.42 -2.15
CA ALA A 48 2.23 20.93 -2.07
C ALA A 48 1.98 21.67 -0.75
N PHE A 49 2.45 21.09 0.38
CA PHE A 49 2.34 21.73 1.69
C PHE A 49 3.24 22.97 1.83
N GLY A 50 4.38 22.99 1.15
CA GLY A 50 5.33 24.10 1.17
C GLY A 50 5.02 25.26 0.21
N LEU A 51 3.94 25.17 -0.57
CA LEU A 51 3.56 26.20 -1.53
C LEU A 51 3.24 27.52 -0.81
N GLN A 52 3.92 28.59 -1.21
CA GLN A 52 3.75 29.91 -0.59
C GLN A 52 2.40 30.53 -0.97
N ALA A 53 1.69 31.06 0.03
CA ALA A 53 0.46 31.80 -0.19
C ALA A 53 0.73 33.06 -1.06
N ASN A 54 -0.23 33.39 -1.93
CA ASN A 54 -0.18 34.53 -2.86
C ASN A 54 0.96 34.48 -3.89
N TRP A 55 1.56 33.30 -4.12
CA TRP A 55 2.60 33.15 -5.14
C TRP A 55 2.01 33.04 -6.55
N LEU A 56 0.95 32.27 -6.71
CA LEU A 56 0.23 32.09 -7.98
C LEU A 56 -0.80 33.21 -8.17
N GLN A 57 -1.01 33.61 -9.42
CA GLN A 57 -2.00 34.61 -9.82
C GLN A 57 -3.24 33.98 -10.47
N ALA A 58 -3.17 32.72 -10.89
CA ALA A 58 -4.27 32.01 -11.53
C ALA A 58 -5.46 31.74 -10.57
N ASP A 59 -6.67 31.98 -11.06
CA ASP A 59 -7.93 31.66 -10.35
C ASP A 59 -8.40 30.21 -10.57
N ILE A 60 -7.84 29.52 -11.58
CA ILE A 60 -8.22 28.16 -11.99
C ILE A 60 -6.98 27.27 -11.95
N LEU A 61 -7.10 26.14 -11.24
CA LEU A 61 -6.08 25.10 -11.21
C LEU A 61 -6.63 23.86 -11.93
N ILE A 62 -5.89 23.38 -12.92
CA ILE A 62 -6.13 22.10 -13.59
C ILE A 62 -5.03 21.15 -13.12
N ASN A 63 -5.39 20.22 -12.25
CA ASN A 63 -4.51 19.15 -11.86
C ASN A 63 -4.53 18.07 -12.96
N THR A 64 -3.35 17.60 -13.36
CA THR A 64 -3.17 16.63 -14.45
C THR A 64 -2.80 15.24 -13.94
N ASP A 65 -3.04 14.98 -12.66
CA ASP A 65 -2.66 13.78 -11.90
C ASP A 65 -3.74 12.69 -11.92
N SER A 66 -4.80 12.88 -12.70
CA SER A 66 -5.84 11.88 -12.89
C SER A 66 -5.40 10.83 -13.91
N GLU A 67 -5.51 9.55 -13.54
CA GLU A 67 -5.04 8.43 -14.37
C GLU A 67 -6.09 7.84 -15.32
N GLU A 68 -7.37 8.21 -15.19
CA GLU A 68 -8.47 7.66 -16.00
C GLU A 68 -9.02 8.68 -17.01
N GLU A 69 -9.03 8.32 -18.29
CA GLU A 69 -9.51 9.18 -19.37
C GLU A 69 -11.04 9.31 -19.34
N GLY A 70 -11.55 10.53 -19.52
CA GLY A 70 -12.99 10.80 -19.54
C GLY A 70 -13.61 10.94 -18.15
N GLU A 71 -12.81 10.88 -17.09
CA GLU A 71 -13.25 11.13 -15.71
C GLU A 71 -12.72 12.47 -15.19
N ILE A 72 -13.55 13.16 -14.40
CA ILE A 72 -13.16 14.41 -13.74
C ILE A 72 -13.26 14.21 -12.23
N TYR A 73 -12.13 14.35 -11.56
CA TYR A 73 -12.06 14.24 -10.10
C TYR A 73 -12.32 15.60 -9.46
N MET A 74 -13.38 15.69 -8.66
CA MET A 74 -13.78 16.91 -7.93
C MET A 74 -13.36 16.88 -6.45
N GLY A 75 -12.63 15.85 -6.03
CA GLY A 75 -12.16 15.68 -4.66
C GLY A 75 -11.37 14.38 -4.47
N CYS A 76 -10.58 14.34 -3.41
CA CYS A 76 -9.77 13.18 -3.02
C CYS A 76 -9.88 12.90 -1.51
N ALA A 77 -9.47 11.71 -1.09
CA ALA A 77 -9.39 11.35 0.32
C ALA A 77 -8.08 11.87 0.94
N GLY A 78 -8.14 12.35 2.18
CA GLY A 78 -6.95 12.64 2.98
C GLY A 78 -6.29 11.36 3.53
N ARG A 79 -5.05 11.48 4.02
CA ARG A 79 -4.26 10.38 4.59
C ARG A 79 -3.80 10.69 6.01
N ILE A 80 -3.86 9.70 6.89
CA ILE A 80 -3.23 9.73 8.21
C ILE A 80 -2.53 8.40 8.49
N ASP A 81 -1.31 8.46 9.02
CA ASP A 81 -0.55 7.28 9.44
C ASP A 81 -0.85 6.93 10.90
N PHE A 82 -1.18 5.67 11.15
CA PHE A 82 -1.38 5.15 12.49
C PHE A 82 -0.42 3.99 12.77
N THR A 83 0.36 4.11 13.85
CA THR A 83 1.27 3.06 14.31
C THR A 83 0.88 2.65 15.73
N SER A 84 0.62 1.36 15.92
CA SER A 84 0.40 0.76 17.25
C SER A 84 1.58 -0.13 17.61
N ASN A 85 2.13 0.06 18.81
CA ASN A 85 3.21 -0.74 19.35
C ASN A 85 2.70 -1.58 20.51
N LEU A 86 2.90 -2.89 20.44
CA LEU A 86 2.55 -3.82 21.51
C LEU A 86 3.83 -4.28 22.21
N ALA A 87 3.90 -4.08 23.53
CA ALA A 87 4.99 -4.63 24.33
C ALA A 87 4.82 -6.15 24.44
N LEU A 88 5.88 -6.90 24.13
CA LEU A 88 5.88 -8.36 24.16
C LEU A 88 6.94 -8.87 25.13
N THR A 89 6.55 -9.81 25.99
CA THR A 89 7.47 -10.64 26.76
C THR A 89 7.68 -11.96 26.02
N ARG A 90 8.92 -12.44 25.98
CA ARG A 90 9.27 -13.72 25.35
C ARG A 90 9.52 -14.77 26.42
N GLU A 91 9.07 -15.99 26.15
CA GLU A 91 9.36 -17.18 26.96
C GLU A 91 10.22 -18.18 26.18
N ALA A 92 10.86 -19.10 26.90
CA ALA A 92 11.61 -20.19 26.28
C ALA A 92 10.65 -21.17 25.58
N ILE A 93 11.12 -21.79 24.50
CA ILE A 93 10.34 -22.79 23.76
C ILE A 93 10.10 -24.01 24.67
N PRO A 94 8.85 -24.41 24.93
CA PRO A 94 8.57 -25.59 25.74
C PRO A 94 9.07 -26.88 25.07
N ALA A 95 9.43 -27.88 25.88
CA ALA A 95 9.82 -29.18 25.37
C ALA A 95 8.68 -29.84 24.57
N GLY A 96 9.03 -30.52 23.48
CA GLY A 96 8.05 -31.22 22.63
C GLY A 96 7.34 -30.33 21.60
N PHE A 97 7.69 -29.05 21.48
CA PHE A 97 7.18 -28.17 20.42
C PHE A 97 8.06 -28.24 19.17
N GLN A 98 7.42 -28.15 18.00
CA GLN A 98 8.10 -28.06 16.70
C GLN A 98 7.80 -26.73 16.03
N SER A 99 8.76 -26.23 15.26
CA SER A 99 8.64 -24.96 14.53
C SER A 99 8.13 -25.15 13.11
N PHE A 100 7.17 -24.31 12.71
CA PHE A 100 6.55 -24.30 11.40
C PHE A 100 6.60 -22.90 10.80
N LYS A 101 7.02 -22.80 9.54
CA LYS A 101 6.93 -21.56 8.76
C LYS A 101 5.69 -21.59 7.90
N VAL A 102 4.73 -20.72 8.21
CA VAL A 102 3.49 -20.57 7.46
C VAL A 102 3.65 -19.38 6.51
N THR A 103 3.32 -19.58 5.23
CA THR A 103 3.36 -18.52 4.22
C THR A 103 2.02 -18.48 3.51
N LEU A 104 1.29 -17.37 3.69
CA LEU A 104 0.13 -17.06 2.87
C LEU A 104 0.59 -16.24 1.67
N LYS A 105 0.25 -16.67 0.46
CA LYS A 105 0.61 -16.03 -0.81
C LYS A 105 -0.49 -16.25 -1.84
N GLY A 106 -0.44 -15.51 -2.95
CA GLY A 106 -1.35 -15.71 -4.08
C GLY A 106 -2.65 -14.90 -4.00
N LEU A 107 -2.74 -13.98 -3.04
CA LEU A 107 -3.80 -12.98 -3.04
C LEU A 107 -3.51 -11.95 -4.14
N LYS A 108 -4.55 -11.31 -4.67
CA LYS A 108 -4.42 -10.35 -5.76
C LYS A 108 -3.52 -9.15 -5.39
N GLY A 109 -3.63 -8.64 -4.16
CA GLY A 109 -3.07 -7.34 -3.80
C GLY A 109 -3.78 -6.19 -4.53
N GLY A 110 -3.42 -4.95 -4.25
CA GLY A 110 -4.05 -3.77 -4.87
C GLY A 110 -3.63 -2.47 -4.20
N HIS A 111 -4.08 -1.33 -4.75
CA HIS A 111 -3.91 -0.01 -4.16
C HIS A 111 -4.82 0.17 -2.95
N SER A 112 -4.28 0.64 -1.83
CA SER A 112 -5.00 0.68 -0.56
C SER A 112 -6.14 1.70 -0.49
N GLY A 113 -6.14 2.70 -1.37
CA GLY A 113 -7.26 3.63 -1.53
C GLY A 113 -8.18 3.18 -2.66
N GLY A 114 -7.64 3.17 -3.88
CA GLY A 114 -8.38 2.87 -5.11
C GLY A 114 -9.08 1.51 -5.08
N ASP A 115 -8.42 0.45 -4.63
CA ASP A 115 -8.97 -0.92 -4.68
C ASP A 115 -9.68 -1.35 -3.39
N ILE A 116 -9.79 -0.48 -2.38
CA ILE A 116 -10.31 -0.89 -1.05
C ILE A 116 -11.76 -1.37 -1.11
N HIS A 117 -12.53 -0.82 -2.05
CA HIS A 117 -13.94 -1.15 -2.27
C HIS A 117 -14.15 -2.53 -2.92
N LEU A 118 -13.11 -3.11 -3.53
CA LEU A 118 -13.18 -4.38 -4.26
C LEU A 118 -13.24 -5.62 -3.33
N GLY A 119 -13.09 -5.43 -2.02
CA GLY A 119 -13.15 -6.53 -1.05
C GLY A 119 -11.98 -7.52 -1.17
N LEU A 120 -10.82 -7.05 -1.64
CA LEU A 120 -9.63 -7.88 -1.79
C LEU A 120 -9.10 -8.36 -0.44
N GLY A 121 -8.65 -9.62 -0.39
CA GLY A 121 -8.11 -10.20 0.83
C GLY A 121 -6.83 -9.50 1.29
N ASN A 122 -6.73 -9.23 2.59
CA ASN A 122 -5.50 -8.76 3.23
C ASN A 122 -4.80 -9.94 3.91
N ALA A 123 -3.60 -10.28 3.45
CA ALA A 123 -2.88 -11.45 3.94
C ALA A 123 -2.52 -11.37 5.44
N ASN A 124 -2.17 -10.18 5.95
CA ASN A 124 -1.88 -9.96 7.38
C ASN A 124 -3.13 -10.23 8.23
N LYS A 125 -4.29 -9.70 7.83
CA LYS A 125 -5.55 -9.89 8.55
C LYS A 125 -6.02 -11.34 8.52
N LEU A 126 -5.87 -12.02 7.39
CA LEU A 126 -6.28 -13.43 7.28
C LEU A 126 -5.46 -14.35 8.17
N LEU A 127 -4.13 -14.19 8.22
CA LEU A 127 -3.32 -14.97 9.15
C LEU A 127 -3.58 -14.57 10.61
N SER A 128 -3.81 -13.29 10.89
CA SER A 128 -4.20 -12.86 12.24
C SER A 128 -5.53 -13.48 12.67
N ARG A 129 -6.50 -13.58 11.76
CA ARG A 129 -7.80 -14.22 12.00
C ARG A 129 -7.64 -15.72 12.27
N PHE A 130 -6.78 -16.39 11.50
CA PHE A 130 -6.45 -17.79 11.74
C PHE A 130 -5.87 -18.01 13.15
N LEU A 131 -4.90 -17.18 13.56
CA LEU A 131 -4.33 -17.25 14.90
C LEU A 131 -5.38 -16.97 15.98
N ALA A 132 -6.19 -15.92 15.82
CA ALA A 132 -7.21 -15.57 16.80
C ALA A 132 -8.28 -16.66 16.97
N GLY A 133 -8.59 -17.43 15.92
CA GLY A 133 -9.60 -18.50 15.98
C GLY A 133 -9.08 -19.86 16.44
N HIS A 134 -7.80 -20.16 16.23
CA HIS A 134 -7.27 -21.53 16.40
C HIS A 134 -6.02 -21.63 17.28
N ALA A 135 -5.45 -20.52 17.78
CA ALA A 135 -4.23 -20.57 18.59
C ALA A 135 -4.40 -21.42 19.86
N ASP A 136 -5.50 -21.24 20.59
CA ASP A 136 -5.73 -21.97 21.84
C ASP A 136 -6.05 -23.46 21.57
N GLU A 137 -6.89 -23.73 20.57
CA GLU A 137 -7.27 -25.10 20.18
C GLU A 137 -6.06 -25.95 19.74
N LEU A 138 -5.18 -25.35 18.95
CA LEU A 138 -4.00 -26.00 18.39
C LEU A 138 -2.77 -25.84 19.30
N ASP A 139 -2.89 -25.12 20.41
CA ASP A 139 -1.80 -24.78 21.34
C ASP A 139 -0.61 -24.12 20.61
N LEU A 140 -0.92 -23.19 19.70
CA LEU A 140 0.08 -22.49 18.89
C LEU A 140 0.81 -21.44 19.73
N ARG A 141 2.11 -21.25 19.46
CA ARG A 141 2.89 -20.13 19.98
C ARG A 141 3.51 -19.36 18.83
N LEU A 142 3.46 -18.03 18.88
CA LEU A 142 4.01 -17.16 17.85
C LEU A 142 5.48 -16.83 18.14
N VAL A 143 6.37 -17.08 17.19
CA VAL A 143 7.80 -16.76 17.30
C VAL A 143 8.14 -15.47 16.57
N ASP A 144 7.61 -15.36 15.34
CA ASP A 144 7.87 -14.26 14.42
C ASP A 144 6.66 -14.03 13.51
N PHE A 145 6.36 -12.77 13.24
CA PHE A 145 5.30 -12.37 12.32
C PHE A 145 5.81 -11.23 11.44
N ASN A 146 6.26 -11.60 10.23
CA ASN A 146 6.76 -10.64 9.26
C ASN A 146 5.63 -10.23 8.31
N ALA A 147 4.91 -9.19 8.73
CA ALA A 147 3.83 -8.54 8.00
C ALA A 147 4.36 -7.46 7.04
N ALA A 148 3.75 -7.35 5.86
CA ALA A 148 4.03 -6.24 4.96
C ALA A 148 3.30 -4.97 5.44
N ARG A 149 3.95 -3.80 5.33
CA ARG A 149 3.38 -2.48 5.70
C ARG A 149 2.33 -1.95 4.70
N CYS A 150 2.08 -2.66 3.60
CA CYS A 150 1.06 -2.27 2.62
C CYS A 150 -0.35 -2.60 3.14
N ALA A 151 -1.36 -1.80 2.81
CA ALA A 151 -2.73 -2.00 3.33
C ALA A 151 -3.47 -3.19 2.69
N THR A 152 -3.05 -3.65 1.51
CA THR A 152 -3.60 -4.80 0.77
C THR A 152 -2.47 -5.77 0.41
N PRO A 153 -1.77 -6.32 1.41
CA PRO A 153 -0.61 -7.16 1.19
C PRO A 153 -1.05 -8.49 0.60
N SER A 154 -0.42 -8.88 -0.51
CA SER A 154 -0.70 -10.14 -1.22
C SER A 154 -0.01 -11.36 -0.62
N ARG A 155 0.95 -11.12 0.29
CA ARG A 155 1.80 -12.15 0.89
C ARG A 155 2.17 -11.78 2.32
N VAL A 156 2.20 -12.78 3.18
CA VAL A 156 2.72 -12.64 4.54
C VAL A 156 3.36 -13.94 5.00
N LYS A 157 4.31 -13.84 5.94
CA LYS A 157 5.01 -14.99 6.52
C LYS A 157 4.98 -14.90 8.03
N LEU A 158 4.80 -16.04 8.69
CA LEU A 158 4.93 -16.15 10.13
C LEU A 158 5.58 -17.48 10.52
N THR A 159 6.14 -17.51 11.72
CA THR A 159 6.74 -18.70 12.31
C THR A 159 5.98 -19.03 13.59
N LEU A 160 5.46 -20.26 13.67
CA LEU A 160 4.71 -20.78 14.82
C LEU A 160 5.43 -21.97 15.43
N LEU A 161 5.11 -22.22 16.69
CA LEU A 161 5.38 -23.47 17.36
C LEU A 161 4.05 -24.18 17.61
N SER A 162 4.06 -25.50 17.53
CA SER A 162 2.93 -26.37 17.87
C SER A 162 3.45 -27.61 18.61
N PRO A 163 2.68 -28.21 19.55
CA PRO A 163 3.04 -29.47 20.17
C PRO A 163 3.21 -30.59 19.14
N SER A 164 4.20 -31.45 19.35
CA SER A 164 4.40 -32.69 18.59
C SER A 164 3.41 -33.75 19.08
N PRO A 165 2.30 -33.94 18.35
CA PRO A 165 2.21 -35.12 17.49
C PRO A 165 1.59 -34.84 16.10
N ARG A 166 1.82 -35.78 15.17
CA ARG A 166 1.44 -35.75 13.73
C ARG A 166 0.02 -35.22 13.43
N ASP A 167 -0.94 -35.40 14.33
CA ASP A 167 -2.36 -35.10 14.07
C ASP A 167 -2.68 -33.59 13.97
N LYS A 168 -2.03 -32.73 14.78
CA LYS A 168 -2.25 -31.27 14.73
C LYS A 168 -1.46 -30.58 13.62
N ALA A 169 -0.28 -31.10 13.28
CA ALA A 169 0.51 -30.61 12.14
C ALA A 169 -0.16 -30.90 10.79
N ASP A 170 -0.91 -31.99 10.67
CA ASP A 170 -1.70 -32.28 9.46
C ASP A 170 -2.97 -31.45 9.37
N ALA A 171 -3.55 -31.01 10.50
CA ALA A 171 -4.63 -30.01 10.49
C ALA A 171 -4.18 -28.67 9.90
N LEU A 172 -2.94 -28.25 10.18
CA LEU A 172 -2.33 -27.05 9.59
C LEU A 172 -2.14 -27.13 8.06
N LYS A 173 -2.05 -28.34 7.50
CA LYS A 173 -1.90 -28.56 6.04
C LYS A 173 -3.23 -28.62 5.29
N ARG A 174 -4.35 -28.79 6.00
CA ARG A 174 -5.70 -28.89 5.41
C ARG A 174 -6.36 -27.52 5.20
N TRP A 175 -5.70 -26.44 5.62
CA TRP A 175 -6.16 -25.06 5.54
C TRP A 175 -5.49 -24.30 4.40
#